data_AF-A0A1D2RNX7-F1
#
_entry.id   AF-A0A1D2RNX7-F1
#
_cell.length_a   1.000
_cell.length_b   1.000
_cell.length_c   1.000
_cell.angle_alpha   90.00
_cell.angle_beta   90.00
_cell.angle_gamma   90.00
#
_symmetry.space_group_name_H-M   'P 1'
#
loop_
_entity.id
_entity.type
_entity.pdbx_description
1 polymer ?
#
loop_
_entity_poly.entity_id
_entity_poly.type
_entity_poly.pdbx_seq_one_letter_code
_entity_poly.pdbx_strand_id
1 'polypeptide(L)' 'MPPLLYRHEVRLVLRDAATQQTVYETSASNEDVWTDTPRIFGVLFDAALAGFPTPPAGPRQVRLPMPGK' A
#
# COMPACT_ATOMS: atom_id res chain seq x y z
N MET A 1 -8.69 24.15 15.90
CA MET A 1 -7.59 23.70 15.01
C MET A 1 -8.04 22.42 14.33
N PRO A 2 -7.84 22.25 13.01
CA PRO A 2 -8.05 20.95 12.38
C PRO A 2 -7.10 19.91 13.00
N PRO A 3 -7.51 18.63 13.09
CA PRO A 3 -6.66 17.57 13.62
C PRO A 3 -5.42 17.36 12.72
N LEU A 4 -4.30 16.97 13.33
CA LEU A 4 -3.10 16.59 12.59
C LEU A 4 -3.37 15.27 11.86
N LEU A 5 -3.14 15.25 10.55
CA LEU A 5 -3.21 14.05 9.72
C LEU A 5 -1.80 13.49 9.49
N TYR A 6 -1.70 12.16 9.54
CA TYR A 6 -0.48 11.42 9.26
C TYR A 6 -0.61 10.69 7.93
N ARG A 7 0.33 10.94 7.02
CA ARG A 7 0.40 10.25 5.73
C ARG A 7 1.44 9.13 5.77
N HIS A 8 0.99 7.94 5.40
CA HIS A 8 1.81 6.74 5.25
C HIS A 8 1.75 6.30 3.78
N GLU A 9 2.88 5.89 3.21
CA GLU A 9 2.96 5.46 1.82
C GLU A 9 3.91 4.27 1.67
N VAL A 10 3.51 3.32 0.83
CA VAL A 10 4.31 2.18 0.39
C VAL A 10 4.41 2.21 -1.13
N ARG A 11 5.63 2.01 -1.64
CA ARG A 11 5.90 1.81 -3.08
C ARG A 11 6.62 0.48 -3.26
N LEU A 12 6.06 -0.38 -4.11
CA LEU A 12 6.63 -1.68 -4.45
C LEU A 12 7.14 -1.68 -5.88
N VAL A 13 8.33 -2.23 -6.05
CA VAL A 13 8.89 -2.63 -7.34
C VAL A 13 9.30 -4.08 -7.20
N LEU A 14 8.65 -4.98 -7.94
CA LEU A 14 9.02 -6.39 -7.98
C LEU A 14 9.72 -6.68 -9.30
N ARG A 15 10.82 -7.42 -9.20
CA ARG A 15 11.65 -7.80 -10.33
C ARG A 15 11.72 -9.30 -10.44
N ASP A 16 11.70 -9.80 -11.67
CA ASP A 16 12.05 -11.18 -11.94
C ASP A 16 13.50 -11.45 -11.49
N ALA A 17 13.71 -12.51 -10.70
CA ALA A 17 15.00 -12.76 -10.06
C ALA A 17 16.10 -13.13 -11.07
N ALA A 18 15.74 -13.82 -12.16
CA ALA A 18 16.69 -14.28 -13.16
C ALA A 18 17.15 -13.15 -14.09
N THR A 19 16.22 -12.27 -14.48
CA THR A 19 16.45 -11.23 -15.50
C THR A 19 16.55 -9.82 -14.94
N GLN A 20 16.19 -9.61 -13.67
CA GLN A 20 16.08 -8.30 -13.01
C GLN A 20 15.06 -7.34 -13.64
N GLN A 21 14.25 -7.82 -14.58
CA GLN A 21 13.20 -7.03 -15.22
C GLN A 21 12.09 -6.69 -14.22
N THR A 22 11.62 -5.45 -14.22
CA THR A 22 10.46 -5.05 -13.42
C THR A 22 9.21 -5.72 -13.97
N VAL A 23 8.55 -6.52 -13.14
CA VAL A 23 7.31 -7.24 -13.49
C VAL A 23 6.08 -6.64 -12.85
N TYR A 24 6.26 -5.77 -11.84
CA TYR A 24 5.17 -5.14 -11.12
C TYR A 24 5.65 -3.86 -10.43
N GLU A 25 4.90 -2.77 -10.60
CA GLU A 25 5.16 -1.50 -9.92
C GLU A 25 3.83 -0.90 -9.47
N THR A 26 3.72 -0.62 -8.17
CA THR A 26 2.48 -0.17 -7.53
C THR A 26 2.77 0.68 -6.30
N SER A 27 1.83 1.54 -5.94
CA SER A 27 1.88 2.28 -4.68
C SER A 27 0.55 2.22 -3.94
N ALA A 28 0.62 2.37 -2.62
CA ALA A 28 -0.53 2.52 -1.74
C ALA A 28 -0.24 3.61 -0.70
N SER A 29 -1.23 4.43 -0.38
CA SER A 29 -1.10 5.47 0.64
C SER A 29 -2.32 5.53 1.56
N ASN A 30 -2.08 5.89 2.81
CA ASN A 30 -3.10 6.16 3.82
C ASN A 30 -2.86 7.54 4.45
N GLU A 31 -3.93 8.31 4.64
CA GLU A 31 -3.89 9.61 5.34
C GLU A 31 -4.98 9.61 6.40
N ASP A 32 -4.59 9.55 7.67
CA ASP A 32 -5.51 9.37 8.79
C ASP A 32 -4.93 9.99 10.09
N VAL A 33 -5.76 10.16 11.11
CA VAL A 33 -5.35 10.58 12.47
C VAL A 33 -4.73 9.43 13.27
N TRP A 34 -4.84 8.19 12.78
CA TRP A 34 -4.34 6.98 13.43
C TRP A 34 -2.83 6.80 13.20
N THR A 35 -2.12 6.32 14.22
CA THR A 35 -0.65 6.24 14.22
C THR A 35 -0.11 4.85 14.56
N ASP A 36 -0.92 3.79 14.51
CA ASP A 36 -0.46 2.40 14.67
C ASP A 36 0.32 1.95 13.43
N THR A 37 1.58 2.39 13.36
CA THR A 37 2.45 2.29 12.18
C THR A 37 2.63 0.85 11.67
N PRO A 38 2.91 -0.18 12.52
CA PRO A 38 3.07 -1.55 12.03
C PRO A 38 1.81 -2.10 11.34
N ARG A 39 0.64 -1.84 11.93
CA ARG A 39 -0.66 -2.27 11.40
C ARG A 39 -1.01 -1.54 10.10
N ILE A 40 -0.75 -0.23 10.04
CA ILE A 40 -0.95 0.59 8.84
C ILE A 40 -0.08 0.07 7.69
N PHE A 41 1.20 -0.23 7.95
CA PHE A 41 2.07 -0.75 6.90
C PHE A 41 1.63 -2.12 6.40
N GLY A 42 1.20 -3.04 7.27
CA GLY A 42 0.65 -4.33 6.82
C GLY A 42 -0.50 -4.16 5.83
N VAL A 43 -1.46 -3.29 6.16
CA VAL A 43 -2.58 -2.95 5.28
C VAL A 43 -2.12 -2.32 3.96
N LEU A 44 -1.15 -1.42 4.00
CA LEU A 44 -0.61 -0.79 2.79
C LEU A 44 0.14 -1.77 1.89
N PHE A 45 0.85 -2.75 2.47
CA PHE A 45 1.49 -3.82 1.71
C PHE A 45 0.44 -4.73 1.04
N ASP A 46 -0.60 -5.14 1.76
CA ASP A 46 -1.71 -5.92 1.18
C ASP A 46 -2.39 -5.16 0.02
N ALA A 47 -2.61 -3.85 0.20
CA ALA A 47 -3.18 -3.00 -0.85
C ALA A 47 -2.24 -2.85 -2.06
N ALA A 48 -0.95 -2.66 -1.83
CA ALA A 48 0.04 -2.52 -2.89
C ALA A 48 0.26 -3.82 -3.67
N LEU A 49 0.15 -4.98 -3.03
CA LEU A 49 0.26 -6.30 -3.69
C LEU A 49 -1.02 -6.74 -4.41
N ALA A 50 -2.12 -6.02 -4.22
CA ALA A 50 -3.41 -6.44 -4.73
C ALA A 50 -3.44 -6.40 -6.27
N GLY A 51 -3.68 -7.56 -6.88
CA GLY A 51 -3.68 -7.73 -8.33
C GLY A 51 -2.31 -8.10 -8.91
N PHE A 52 -1.29 -8.37 -8.10
CA PHE A 52 -0.05 -8.95 -8.60
C PHE A 52 -0.32 -10.25 -9.40
N PRO A 53 0.32 -10.46 -10.58
CA PRO A 53 1.30 -9.59 -11.25
C PRO A 53 0.69 -8.58 -12.25
N THR A 54 -0.62 -8.58 -12.45
CA THR A 54 -1.33 -7.70 -13.40
C THR A 54 -2.09 -6.61 -12.65
N PRO A 55 -1.44 -5.48 -12.31
CA PRO A 55 -2.04 -4.47 -11.45
C PRO A 55 -3.30 -3.90 -12.09
N PRO A 56 -4.33 -3.57 -11.29
CA PRO A 56 -5.50 -2.86 -11.79
C PRO A 56 -5.10 -1.51 -12.39
N ALA A 57 -5.79 -1.11 -13.46
CA ALA A 57 -5.50 0.16 -14.12
C ALA A 57 -5.94 1.36 -13.27
N GLY A 58 -5.03 2.31 -13.05
CA GLY A 58 -5.30 3.59 -12.40
C GLY A 58 -5.37 3.52 -10.85
N PRO A 59 -5.35 4.70 -10.19
CA PRO A 59 -5.45 4.77 -8.74
C PRO A 59 -6.84 4.31 -8.27
N ARG A 60 -6.87 3.45 -7.24
CA ARG A 60 -8.12 3.01 -6.60
C ARG A 60 -8.04 3.17 -5.09
N GLN A 61 -9.15 3.54 -4.48
CA GLN A 61 -9.29 3.46 -3.02
C GLN A 61 -9.51 2.00 -2.63
N VAL A 62 -8.61 1.46 -1.81
CA VAL A 62 -8.79 0.14 -1.20
C VAL A 62 -9.26 0.36 0.23
N ARG A 63 -10.50 -0.02 0.53
CA ARG A 63 -11.02 -0.05 1.90
C ARG A 63 -10.67 -1.40 2.50
N LEU A 64 -9.58 -1.44 3.26
CA LEU A 64 -9.20 -2.63 4.02
C LEU A 64 -9.66 -2.44 5.47
N PRO A 65 -10.35 -3.43 6.06
CA PRO A 65 -10.66 -3.38 7.48
C PRO A 65 -9.33 -3.38 8.25
N MET A 66 -9.15 -2.42 9.14
CA MET A 66 -8.02 -2.48 10.09
C MET A 66 -8.26 -3.69 11.00
N PRO A 67 -7.41 -4.73 10.95
CA PRO A 67 -7.69 -6.03 11.58
C PRO A 67 -7.71 -5.92 13.09
N GLY A 68 -8.86 -6.00 13.78
CA GLY A 68 -9.07 -5.71 15.22
C GLY A 68 -7.94 -6.07 16.21
N LYS A 69 -7.94 -5.41 17.37
CA LYS A 69 -7.00 -5.71 18.48
C LYS A 69 -6.85 -7.21 18.73
#